data_AF-A0A0Q9KN89-F1
#
_entry.id   AF-A0A0Q9KN89-F1
#
_cell.length_a   1.000
_cell.length_b   1.000
_cell.length_c   1.000
_cell.angle_alpha   90.00
_cell.angle_beta   90.00
_cell.angle_gamma   90.00
#
_symmetry.space_group_name_H-M   'P 1'
#
loop_
_entity.id
_entity.type
_entity.pdbx_description
1 polymer ?
#
loop_
_entity_poly.entity_id
_entity_poly.type
_entity_poly.pdbx_seq_one_letter_code
_entity_poly.pdbx_strand_id
1 'polypeptide(L)'
;MNLPQDNPHIPEYSPNPSFQHYPPYYPAPRKRKWVAGVLSFIVPGTGHFYLGLMQRGLFIMMLLILDIFIITSFASRSDTSVPMVTLFALFIPVIYFYNLFDALQTTDNVNRRNELGEFAAELYNNEDPLQKLIKGTNLGVILIAAGVLFFLLSNKPRWFTGLFDLMGSYIGSVILVLAGLAMYVLDSRKNK
;
A
#
# COMPACT_ATOMS: atom_id res chain seq x y z
N MET A 1 -53.48 -18.06 51.45
CA MET A 1 -52.31 -18.01 50.54
C MET A 1 -52.55 -16.84 49.61
N ASN A 2 -51.96 -15.67 49.90
CA ASN A 2 -52.19 -14.44 49.14
C ASN A 2 -51.14 -14.36 48.04
N LEU A 3 -51.56 -14.40 46.78
CA LEU A 3 -50.69 -14.25 45.62
C LEU A 3 -50.31 -12.76 45.48
N PRO A 4 -49.03 -12.42 45.31
CA PRO A 4 -48.62 -11.05 44.99
C PRO A 4 -49.18 -10.68 43.62
N GLN A 5 -49.98 -9.61 43.53
CA GLN A 5 -50.28 -8.96 42.25
C GLN A 5 -49.01 -8.25 41.79
N ASP A 6 -48.21 -8.93 40.97
CA ASP A 6 -47.15 -8.28 40.21
C ASP A 6 -47.84 -7.52 39.06
N ASN A 7 -47.93 -6.19 39.21
CA ASN A 7 -48.47 -5.32 38.18
C ASN A 7 -47.32 -4.99 37.23
N PRO A 8 -47.23 -5.61 36.04
CA PRO A 8 -46.14 -5.31 35.12
C PRO A 8 -46.31 -3.86 34.68
N HIS A 9 -45.47 -2.97 35.20
CA HIS A 9 -45.33 -1.63 34.67
C HIS A 9 -44.81 -1.77 33.23
N ILE A 10 -45.74 -1.76 32.27
CA ILE A 10 -45.40 -1.69 30.86
C ILE A 10 -44.99 -0.23 30.63
N PRO A 11 -43.71 0.08 30.34
CA PRO A 11 -43.32 1.45 30.06
C PRO A 11 -44.12 1.94 28.85
N GLU A 12 -44.84 3.04 29.05
CA GLU A 12 -45.63 3.67 28.01
C GLU A 12 -44.68 4.19 26.93
N TYR A 13 -44.68 3.53 25.76
CA TYR A 13 -43.88 3.93 24.62
C TYR A 13 -44.45 5.23 24.05
N SER A 14 -44.00 6.37 24.59
CA SER A 14 -44.20 7.67 23.96
C SER A 14 -43.35 7.72 22.69
N PRO A 15 -43.94 7.72 21.48
CA PRO A 15 -43.16 7.82 20.25
C PRO A 15 -42.55 9.22 20.22
N ASN A 16 -41.29 9.33 20.60
CA ASN A 16 -40.54 10.57 20.49
C ASN A 16 -40.42 10.92 18.99
N PRO A 17 -41.02 12.02 18.50
CA PRO A 17 -41.03 12.34 17.07
C PRO A 17 -39.65 12.78 16.53
N SER A 18 -38.60 12.79 17.36
CA SER A 18 -37.24 13.18 16.97
C SER A 18 -36.40 12.06 16.34
N PHE A 19 -37.00 10.97 15.87
CA PHE A 19 -36.29 10.05 14.97
C PHE A 19 -35.90 10.81 13.70
N GLN A 20 -34.62 11.18 13.63
CA GLN A 20 -34.02 11.73 12.43
C GLN A 20 -34.32 10.77 11.28
N HIS A 21 -34.94 11.31 10.23
CA HIS A 21 -35.28 10.55 9.04
C HIS A 21 -33.96 10.17 8.36
N TYR A 22 -33.43 8.99 8.69
CA TYR A 22 -32.30 8.44 7.95
C TYR A 22 -32.76 8.30 6.51
N PRO A 23 -32.02 8.83 5.51
CA PRO A 23 -32.38 8.61 4.13
C PRO A 23 -32.44 7.09 3.90
N PRO A 24 -33.46 6.58 3.18
CA PRO A 24 -33.58 5.16 2.93
C PRO A 24 -32.26 4.63 2.34
N TYR A 25 -31.71 3.58 2.96
CA TYR A 25 -30.47 2.96 2.50
C TYR A 25 -30.74 2.27 1.16
N TYR A 26 -30.26 2.86 0.07
CA TYR A 26 -30.26 2.23 -1.24
C TYR A 26 -29.01 1.36 -1.36
N PRO A 27 -29.12 0.02 -1.34
CA PRO A 27 -27.95 -0.83 -1.54
C PRO A 27 -27.36 -0.55 -2.92
N ALA A 28 -26.06 -0.25 -2.97
CA ALA A 28 -25.38 -0.05 -4.23
C ALA A 28 -25.48 -1.32 -5.08
N PRO A 29 -25.70 -1.21 -6.41
CA PRO A 29 -25.86 -2.38 -7.26
C PRO A 29 -24.59 -3.25 -7.24
N ARG A 30 -24.79 -4.56 -7.15
CA ARG A 30 -23.72 -5.55 -7.06
C ARG A 30 -22.83 -5.49 -8.30
N LYS A 31 -21.52 -5.35 -8.07
CA LYS A 31 -20.48 -5.30 -9.12
C LYS A 31 -20.18 -6.69 -9.65
N ARG A 32 -19.95 -6.81 -10.97
CA ARG A 32 -19.69 -8.09 -11.64
C ARG A 32 -18.20 -8.43 -11.64
N LYS A 33 -17.82 -9.58 -11.08
CA LYS A 33 -16.42 -10.06 -11.05
C LYS A 33 -15.79 -10.15 -12.43
N TRP A 34 -16.51 -10.72 -13.38
CA TRP A 34 -16.00 -10.91 -14.74
C TRP A 34 -15.67 -9.58 -15.40
N VAL A 35 -16.48 -8.53 -15.19
CA VAL A 35 -16.21 -7.18 -15.71
C VAL A 35 -14.95 -6.61 -15.06
N ALA A 36 -14.82 -6.71 -13.74
CA ALA A 36 -13.62 -6.26 -13.03
C ALA A 36 -12.35 -6.97 -13.53
N GLY A 37 -12.42 -8.29 -13.73
CA GLY A 37 -11.32 -9.09 -14.26
C GLY A 37 -10.95 -8.73 -15.69
N VAL A 38 -11.94 -8.60 -16.59
CA VAL A 38 -11.71 -8.22 -18.00
C VAL A 38 -11.09 -6.82 -18.07
N LEU A 39 -11.56 -5.87 -17.26
CA LEU A 39 -11.01 -4.51 -17.24
C LEU A 39 -9.56 -4.54 -16.75
N SER A 40 -9.28 -5.21 -15.63
CA SER A 40 -7.91 -5.39 -15.13
C SER A 40 -7.00 -6.14 -16.10
N PHE A 41 -7.54 -7.04 -16.92
CA PHE A 41 -6.77 -7.70 -17.98
C PHE A 41 -6.42 -6.71 -19.09
N ILE A 42 -7.39 -5.99 -19.66
CA ILE A 42 -7.12 -5.07 -20.79
C ILE A 42 -6.16 -3.94 -20.36
N VAL A 43 -6.40 -3.31 -19.22
CA VAL A 43 -5.54 -2.25 -18.69
C VAL A 43 -5.30 -2.47 -17.19
N PRO A 44 -4.04 -2.68 -16.78
CA PRO A 44 -3.69 -2.87 -15.37
C PRO A 44 -4.24 -1.74 -14.50
N GLY A 45 -4.86 -2.07 -13.36
CA GLY A 45 -5.42 -1.10 -12.41
C GLY A 45 -6.83 -0.60 -12.73
N THR A 46 -7.36 -0.80 -13.94
CA THR A 46 -8.70 -0.31 -14.28
C THR A 46 -9.84 -1.13 -13.67
N GLY A 47 -9.64 -2.43 -13.39
CA GLY A 47 -10.63 -3.22 -12.66
C GLY A 47 -10.90 -2.67 -11.26
N HIS A 48 -9.88 -2.12 -10.58
CA HIS A 48 -10.05 -1.42 -9.31
C HIS A 48 -10.83 -0.12 -9.45
N PHE A 49 -10.73 0.58 -10.59
CA PHE A 49 -11.54 1.78 -10.86
C PHE A 49 -13.03 1.43 -11.00
N TYR A 50 -13.35 0.32 -11.65
CA TYR A 50 -14.73 -0.17 -11.74
C TYR A 50 -15.35 -0.45 -10.37
N LEU A 51 -14.52 -0.87 -9.41
CA LEU A 51 -14.90 -1.11 -8.02
C LEU A 51 -14.91 0.16 -7.15
N GLY A 52 -14.51 1.33 -7.69
CA GLY A 52 -14.42 2.59 -6.95
C GLY A 52 -13.13 2.75 -6.13
N LEU A 53 -12.16 1.84 -6.30
CA LEU A 53 -10.89 1.83 -5.57
C LEU A 53 -9.79 2.54 -6.37
N MET A 54 -9.94 3.85 -6.52
CA MET A 54 -9.06 4.68 -7.35
C MET A 54 -7.60 4.62 -6.90
N GLN A 55 -7.32 4.71 -5.61
CA GLN A 55 -5.92 4.71 -5.14
C GLN A 55 -5.20 3.39 -5.43
N ARG A 56 -5.89 2.24 -5.30
CA ARG A 56 -5.32 0.91 -5.58
C ARG A 56 -5.05 0.73 -7.07
N GLY A 57 -5.98 1.15 -7.92
CA GLY A 57 -5.78 1.13 -9.38
C GLY A 57 -4.64 2.04 -9.84
N LEU A 58 -4.56 3.26 -9.30
CA LEU A 58 -3.46 4.19 -9.59
C LEU A 58 -2.11 3.65 -9.14
N PHE A 59 -2.05 3.02 -7.98
CA PHE A 59 -0.82 2.41 -7.47
C PHE A 59 -0.28 1.33 -8.42
N ILE A 60 -1.16 0.43 -8.88
CA ILE A 60 -0.79 -0.62 -9.85
C ILE A 60 -0.29 -0.01 -11.17
N MET A 61 -0.99 1.01 -11.70
CA MET A 61 -0.57 1.68 -12.92
C MET A 61 0.78 2.36 -12.77
N MET A 62 0.99 3.08 -11.66
CA MET A 62 2.25 3.77 -11.43
C MET A 62 3.41 2.80 -11.18
N LEU A 63 3.17 1.66 -10.52
CA LEU A 63 4.16 0.60 -10.40
C LEU A 63 4.58 0.06 -11.77
N LEU A 64 3.62 -0.19 -12.66
CA LEU A 64 3.89 -0.68 -14.01
C LEU A 64 4.66 0.38 -14.85
N ILE A 65 4.28 1.65 -14.75
CA ILE A 65 5.00 2.75 -15.42
C ILE A 65 6.43 2.87 -14.89
N LEU A 66 6.61 2.77 -13.57
CA LEU A 66 7.91 2.82 -12.92
C LEU A 66 8.79 1.65 -13.38
N ASP A 67 8.24 0.44 -13.44
CA ASP A 67 8.95 -0.76 -13.91
C ASP A 67 9.41 -0.61 -15.37
N ILE A 68 8.53 -0.15 -16.27
CA ILE A 68 8.88 0.13 -17.67
C ILE A 68 9.95 1.22 -17.78
N PHE A 69 9.85 2.28 -16.98
CA PHE A 69 10.84 3.35 -16.92
C PHE A 69 12.21 2.81 -16.51
N ILE A 70 12.25 1.94 -15.49
CA ILE A 70 13.47 1.27 -15.03
C ILE A 70 14.09 0.44 -16.15
N ILE A 71 13.30 -0.42 -16.80
CA ILE A 71 13.74 -1.27 -17.91
C ILE A 71 14.34 -0.42 -19.03
N THR A 72 13.65 0.64 -19.43
CA THR A 72 14.07 1.54 -20.52
C THR A 72 15.34 2.29 -20.16
N SER A 73 15.47 2.77 -18.91
CA SER A 73 16.68 3.46 -18.41
C SER A 73 17.91 2.54 -18.39
N PHE A 74 17.72 1.25 -18.08
CA PHE A 74 18.82 0.28 -18.09
C PHE A 74 19.17 -0.19 -19.51
N ALA A 75 18.17 -0.42 -20.37
CA ALA A 75 18.36 -0.89 -21.73
C ALA A 75 18.95 0.16 -22.68
N SER A 76 18.80 1.45 -22.39
CA SER A 76 19.32 2.56 -23.20
C SER A 76 20.80 2.88 -22.95
N ARG A 77 21.46 2.18 -22.03
CA ARG A 77 22.88 2.42 -21.67
C ARG A 77 23.80 1.58 -22.53
N SER A 78 24.96 2.13 -22.90
CA SER A 78 26.01 1.38 -23.59
C SER A 78 26.50 0.18 -22.77
N ASP A 79 26.53 0.31 -21.43
CA ASP A 79 26.90 -0.77 -20.49
C ASP A 79 25.65 -1.48 -19.96
N THR A 80 24.79 -1.97 -20.86
CA THR A 80 23.54 -2.63 -20.47
C THR A 80 23.83 -3.90 -19.66
N SER A 81 23.37 -3.93 -18.41
CA SER A 81 23.34 -5.16 -17.61
C SER A 81 22.11 -5.99 -17.99
N VAL A 82 22.29 -6.90 -18.95
CA VAL A 82 21.25 -7.86 -19.39
C VAL A 82 20.52 -8.54 -18.22
N PRO A 83 21.18 -8.95 -17.12
CA PRO A 83 20.49 -9.57 -15.98
C PRO A 83 19.48 -8.64 -15.29
N MET A 84 19.78 -7.34 -15.16
CA MET A 84 18.88 -6.39 -14.51
C MET A 84 17.64 -6.14 -15.37
N VAL A 85 17.81 -5.91 -16.67
CA VAL A 85 16.71 -5.74 -17.62
C VAL A 85 15.80 -6.97 -17.60
N THR A 86 16.38 -8.17 -17.59
CA THR A 86 15.62 -9.43 -17.54
C THR A 86 14.86 -9.59 -16.22
N LEU A 87 15.46 -9.22 -15.09
CA LEU A 87 14.81 -9.27 -13.78
C LEU A 87 13.58 -8.36 -13.72
N PHE A 88 13.70 -7.11 -14.17
CA PHE A 88 12.56 -6.17 -14.20
C PHE A 88 11.51 -6.60 -15.23
N ALA A 89 11.91 -7.12 -16.40
CA ALA A 89 10.97 -7.69 -17.35
C ALA A 89 10.15 -8.86 -16.78
N LEU A 90 10.70 -9.62 -15.82
CA LEU A 90 9.97 -10.67 -15.09
C LEU A 90 8.95 -10.11 -14.10
N PHE A 91 9.12 -8.87 -13.61
CA PHE A 91 8.12 -8.23 -12.76
C PHE A 91 6.84 -7.87 -13.50
N ILE A 92 6.90 -7.51 -14.80
CA ILE A 92 5.71 -7.21 -15.61
C ILE A 92 4.63 -8.30 -15.50
N PRO A 93 4.88 -9.58 -15.82
CA PRO A 93 3.86 -10.62 -15.71
C PRO A 93 3.41 -10.84 -14.26
N VAL A 94 4.31 -10.71 -13.28
CA VAL A 94 3.98 -10.83 -11.85
C VAL A 94 2.99 -9.75 -11.42
N ILE A 95 3.26 -8.48 -11.77
CA ILE A 95 2.39 -7.33 -11.51
C ILE A 95 1.04 -7.53 -12.21
N TYR A 96 1.05 -8.04 -13.44
CA TYR A 96 -0.16 -8.26 -14.22
C TYR A 96 -1.08 -9.32 -13.61
N PHE A 97 -0.54 -10.49 -13.25
CA PHE A 97 -1.30 -11.53 -12.58
C PHE A 97 -1.79 -11.07 -11.20
N TYR A 98 -0.94 -10.39 -10.44
CA TYR A 98 -1.32 -9.80 -9.16
C TYR A 98 -2.54 -8.88 -9.33
N ASN A 99 -2.46 -7.90 -10.24
CA ASN A 99 -3.57 -6.99 -10.56
C ASN A 99 -4.87 -7.74 -10.92
N LEU A 100 -4.79 -8.79 -11.74
CA LEU A 100 -5.96 -9.56 -12.16
C LEU A 100 -6.61 -10.30 -10.99
N PHE A 101 -5.84 -11.09 -10.22
CA PHE A 101 -6.35 -11.83 -9.08
C PHE A 101 -6.87 -10.90 -7.98
N ASP A 102 -6.15 -9.80 -7.75
CA ASP A 102 -6.49 -8.81 -6.76
C ASP A 102 -7.83 -8.12 -7.07
N ALA A 103 -8.07 -7.72 -8.33
CA ALA A 103 -9.34 -7.14 -8.74
C ALA A 103 -10.52 -8.12 -8.59
N LEU A 104 -10.31 -9.41 -8.90
CA LEU A 104 -11.32 -10.45 -8.76
C LEU A 104 -11.70 -10.67 -7.29
N GLN A 105 -10.72 -10.79 -6.39
CA GLN A 105 -10.96 -10.97 -4.95
C GLN A 105 -11.59 -9.73 -4.33
N THR A 106 -11.10 -8.55 -4.71
CA THR A 106 -11.59 -7.28 -4.17
C THR A 106 -13.04 -7.03 -4.54
N THR A 107 -13.53 -7.57 -5.66
CA THR A 107 -14.94 -7.47 -6.05
C THR A 107 -15.88 -8.09 -5.01
N ASP A 108 -15.51 -9.24 -4.42
CA ASP A 108 -16.32 -9.87 -3.36
C ASP A 108 -16.36 -8.99 -2.11
N ASN A 109 -15.21 -8.44 -1.73
CA ASN A 109 -15.09 -7.59 -0.56
C ASN A 109 -15.93 -6.32 -0.73
N VAL A 110 -15.87 -5.67 -1.90
CA VAL A 110 -16.66 -4.47 -2.20
C VAL A 110 -18.16 -4.76 -2.23
N ASN A 111 -18.58 -5.86 -2.86
CA ASN A 111 -19.99 -6.24 -2.87
C ASN A 111 -20.52 -6.52 -1.46
N ARG A 112 -19.75 -7.23 -0.63
CA ARG A 112 -20.13 -7.52 0.76
C ARG A 112 -20.24 -6.26 1.60
N ARG A 113 -19.31 -5.30 1.42
CA ARG A 113 -19.36 -3.99 2.08
C ARG A 113 -20.60 -3.19 1.67
N ASN A 114 -20.98 -3.24 0.40
CA ASN A 114 -22.19 -2.58 -0.11
C ASN A 114 -23.50 -3.24 0.39
N GLU A 115 -23.48 -4.53 0.69
CA GLU A 115 -24.66 -5.27 1.19
C GLU A 115 -24.88 -5.05 2.69
N LEU A 116 -23.79 -5.00 3.47
CA LEU A 116 -23.83 -4.94 4.94
C LEU A 116 -23.76 -3.50 5.50
N GLY A 117 -23.45 -2.50 4.67
CA GLY A 117 -23.43 -1.09 5.06
C GLY A 117 -22.56 -0.79 6.28
N GLU A 118 -23.11 -0.07 7.25
CA GLU A 118 -22.41 0.37 8.46
C GLU A 118 -21.99 -0.81 9.36
N PHE A 119 -22.81 -1.86 9.44
CA PHE A 119 -22.47 -3.11 10.13
C PHE A 119 -21.27 -3.84 9.50
N ALA A 120 -21.05 -3.65 8.19
CA ALA A 120 -19.88 -4.22 7.51
C ALA A 120 -18.57 -3.60 8.02
N ALA A 121 -18.58 -2.30 8.33
CA ALA A 121 -17.39 -1.56 8.75
C ALA A 121 -16.92 -2.02 10.14
N GLU A 122 -17.85 -2.31 11.06
CA GLU A 122 -17.51 -2.89 12.37
C GLU A 122 -17.02 -4.33 12.28
N LEU A 123 -17.68 -5.18 11.47
CA LEU A 123 -17.29 -6.59 11.32
C LEU A 123 -15.99 -6.79 10.53
N TYR A 124 -15.66 -5.86 9.63
CA TYR A 124 -14.53 -5.96 8.71
C TYR A 124 -13.55 -4.80 8.90
N ASN A 125 -13.10 -4.61 10.15
CA ASN A 125 -12.04 -3.66 10.51
C ASN A 125 -10.62 -4.13 10.11
N ASN A 126 -10.51 -5.22 9.36
CA ASN A 126 -9.27 -5.64 8.71
C ASN A 126 -9.13 -4.89 7.39
N GLU A 127 -8.81 -3.59 7.47
CA GLU A 127 -8.32 -2.90 6.27
C GLU A 127 -7.04 -3.60 5.82
N ASP A 128 -7.00 -4.13 4.59
CA ASP A 128 -5.80 -4.77 4.02
C ASP A 128 -4.58 -3.88 4.32
N PRO A 129 -3.44 -4.43 4.80
CA PRO A 129 -2.26 -3.64 5.11
C PRO A 129 -1.82 -2.75 3.94
N LEU A 130 -2.00 -3.27 2.71
CA LEU A 130 -1.80 -2.51 1.49
C LEU A 130 -2.81 -1.37 1.35
N GLN A 131 -4.10 -1.58 1.61
CA GLN A 131 -5.11 -0.51 1.57
C GLN A 131 -4.80 0.60 2.59
N LYS A 132 -4.31 0.24 3.78
CA LYS A 132 -3.87 1.20 4.80
C LYS A 132 -2.65 1.99 4.36
N LEU A 133 -1.68 1.31 3.73
CA LEU A 133 -0.52 1.97 3.12
C LEU A 133 -0.96 2.88 1.96
N ILE A 134 -1.96 2.45 1.20
CA ILE A 134 -2.46 3.11 -0.02
C ILE A 134 -3.35 4.33 0.27
N LYS A 135 -4.07 4.33 1.38
CA LYS A 135 -5.02 5.39 1.75
C LYS A 135 -4.39 6.76 2.00
N GLY A 136 -3.08 6.83 2.25
CA GLY A 136 -2.39 8.09 2.54
C GLY A 136 -1.87 8.83 1.30
N THR A 137 -1.86 10.17 1.35
CA THR A 137 -1.17 11.06 0.40
C THR A 137 0.32 10.70 0.22
N ASN A 138 0.88 10.03 1.22
CA ASN A 138 2.28 9.60 1.27
C ASN A 138 2.64 8.63 0.15
N LEU A 139 1.68 7.90 -0.44
CA LEU A 139 1.99 6.98 -1.55
C LEU A 139 2.60 7.67 -2.76
N GLY A 140 1.95 8.74 -3.23
CA GLY A 140 2.44 9.47 -4.39
C GLY A 140 3.83 10.01 -4.13
N VAL A 141 4.06 10.53 -2.93
CA VAL A 141 5.37 11.03 -2.48
C VAL A 141 6.41 9.90 -2.42
N ILE A 142 6.08 8.74 -1.84
CA ILE A 142 6.96 7.57 -1.76
C ILE A 142 7.36 7.10 -3.16
N LEU A 143 6.41 7.09 -4.10
CA LEU A 143 6.65 6.58 -5.44
C LEU A 143 7.43 7.57 -6.31
N ILE A 144 7.16 8.88 -6.17
CA ILE A 144 7.99 9.94 -6.74
C ILE A 144 9.40 9.86 -6.16
N ALA A 145 9.54 9.73 -4.84
CA ALA A 145 10.84 9.58 -4.19
C ALA A 145 11.58 8.33 -4.67
N ALA A 146 10.89 7.20 -4.84
CA ALA A 146 11.47 5.97 -5.38
C ALA A 146 11.94 6.16 -6.83
N GLY A 147 11.13 6.79 -7.68
CA GLY A 147 11.50 7.09 -9.07
C GLY A 147 12.66 8.07 -9.18
N VAL A 148 12.67 9.14 -8.37
CA VAL A 148 13.78 10.12 -8.31
C VAL A 148 15.04 9.45 -7.77
N LEU A 149 14.94 8.67 -6.70
CA LEU A 149 16.05 7.91 -6.14
C LEU A 149 16.64 6.97 -7.19
N PHE A 150 15.79 6.22 -7.89
CA PHE A 150 16.22 5.32 -8.94
C PHE A 150 16.89 6.08 -10.09
N PHE A 151 16.31 7.20 -10.53
CA PHE A 151 16.89 8.05 -11.56
C PHE A 151 18.28 8.57 -11.15
N LEU A 152 18.46 9.00 -9.90
CA LEU A 152 19.75 9.47 -9.38
C LEU A 152 20.78 8.34 -9.31
N LEU A 153 20.40 7.17 -8.78
CA LEU A 153 21.27 5.98 -8.73
C LEU A 153 21.66 5.51 -10.12
N SER A 154 20.70 5.53 -11.04
CA SER A 154 20.89 5.18 -12.43
C SER A 154 21.87 6.18 -13.06
N ASN A 155 21.65 7.48 -12.99
CA ASN A 155 22.46 8.46 -13.73
C ASN A 155 23.87 8.74 -13.18
N LYS A 156 24.30 8.10 -12.09
CA LYS A 156 25.63 8.30 -11.44
C LYS A 156 26.14 9.74 -11.60
N PRO A 157 25.41 10.76 -11.13
CA PRO A 157 25.80 12.14 -11.39
C PRO A 157 27.15 12.40 -10.73
N ARG A 158 28.04 13.15 -11.40
CA ARG A 158 29.45 13.34 -10.98
C ARG A 158 29.62 13.86 -9.54
N TRP A 159 28.63 14.60 -9.03
CA TRP A 159 28.63 15.06 -7.63
C TRP A 159 28.33 13.95 -6.62
N PHE A 160 27.59 12.90 -7.02
CA PHE A 160 27.25 11.76 -6.17
C PHE A 160 28.45 10.85 -5.95
N THR A 161 29.28 10.61 -6.97
CA THR A 161 30.57 9.93 -6.79
C THR A 161 31.49 10.76 -5.92
N GLY A 162 31.59 12.08 -6.15
CA GLY A 162 32.39 12.97 -5.30
C GLY A 162 31.92 12.99 -3.84
N LEU A 163 30.61 12.96 -3.59
CA LEU A 163 30.04 12.84 -2.24
C LEU A 163 30.34 11.48 -1.61
N PHE A 164 30.19 10.37 -2.35
CA PHE A 164 30.50 9.03 -1.85
C PHE A 164 31.99 8.82 -1.60
N ASP A 165 32.87 9.48 -2.36
CA ASP A 165 34.32 9.45 -2.14
C ASP A 165 34.70 10.28 -0.90
N LEU A 166 34.08 11.46 -0.72
CA LEU A 166 34.23 12.27 0.49
C LEU A 166 33.70 11.52 1.73
N MET A 167 32.45 11.06 1.68
CA MET A 167 31.80 10.34 2.77
C MET A 167 32.46 8.99 3.02
N GLY A 168 32.93 8.27 2.00
CA GLY A 168 33.60 6.97 2.15
C GLY A 168 34.90 7.05 2.93
N SER A 169 35.73 8.07 2.66
CA SER A 169 36.99 8.29 3.38
C SER A 169 36.76 8.80 4.81
N TYR A 170 35.82 9.72 5.03
CA TYR A 170 35.58 10.31 6.35
C TYR A 170 34.71 9.42 7.26
N ILE A 171 33.66 8.79 6.75
CA ILE A 171 32.79 7.94 7.57
C ILE A 171 33.53 6.67 7.99
N GLY A 172 34.32 6.09 7.09
CA GLY A 172 35.11 4.88 7.38
C GLY A 172 36.18 5.14 8.45
N SER A 173 36.88 6.27 8.36
CA SER A 173 37.88 6.66 9.37
C SER A 173 37.24 6.96 10.73
N VAL A 174 36.09 7.65 10.78
CA VAL A 174 35.37 7.91 12.05
C VAL A 174 34.91 6.60 12.71
N ILE A 175 34.40 5.65 11.93
CA ILE A 175 33.98 4.33 12.45
C ILE A 175 35.20 3.57 13.01
N LEU A 176 36.34 3.55 12.31
CA LEU A 176 37.55 2.89 12.80
C LEU A 176 38.09 3.54 14.07
N VAL A 177 38.08 4.87 14.17
CA VAL A 177 38.53 5.60 15.36
C VAL A 177 37.64 5.29 16.56
N LEU A 178 36.32 5.30 16.38
CA LEU A 178 35.37 4.95 17.45
C LEU A 178 35.50 3.49 17.88
N ALA A 179 35.68 2.57 16.92
CA ALA A 179 35.90 1.15 17.21
C ALA A 179 37.21 0.93 18.00
N GLY A 180 38.29 1.61 17.62
CA GLY A 180 39.57 1.56 18.34
C GLY A 180 39.47 2.10 19.77
N LEU A 181 38.78 3.25 19.96
CA LEU A 181 38.49 3.81 21.28
C LEU A 181 37.64 2.87 22.13
N ALA A 182 36.59 2.29 21.56
CA ALA A 182 35.73 1.34 22.26
C ALA A 182 36.51 0.09 22.68
N MET A 183 37.33 -0.46 21.80
CA MET A 183 38.18 -1.62 22.10
C MET A 183 39.20 -1.32 23.21
N TYR A 184 39.84 -0.15 23.17
CA TYR A 184 40.77 0.29 24.21
C TYR A 184 40.10 0.43 25.58
N VAL A 185 38.89 1.00 25.63
CA VAL A 185 38.13 1.15 26.87
C VAL A 185 37.68 -0.22 27.41
N LEU A 186 37.27 -1.14 26.54
CA LEU A 186 36.89 -2.50 26.92
C LEU A 186 38.07 -3.29 27.49
N ASP A 187 39.25 -3.18 26.87
CA ASP A 187 40.47 -3.83 27.37
C ASP A 187 40.98 -3.21 28.68
N SER A 188 40.94 -1.87 28.79
CA SER A 188 41.30 -1.15 30.02
C SER A 188 40.39 -1.47 31.20
N ARG A 189 39.14 -1.91 30.96
CA ARG A 189 38.22 -2.38 32.02
C ARG A 189 38.50 -3.82 32.46
N LYS A 190 39.19 -4.62 31.63
CA LYS A 190 39.50 -6.03 31.91
C LYS A 190 40.80 -6.19 32.71
N ASN A 191 41.67 -5.19 32.67
CA ASN A 191 42.95 -5.13 33.38
C ASN A 191 42.90 -4.31 34.70
N LYS A 192 41.71 -4.04 35.23
CA LYS A 192 41.46 -3.58 36.61
C LYS A 192 40.71 -4.65 37.37
#